data_AF-A0A4U5QRV9-F1
#
_entry.id   AF-A0A4U5QRV9-F1
#
_cell.length_a   1.000
_cell.length_b   1.000
_cell.length_c   1.000
_cell.angle_alpha   90.00
_cell.angle_beta   90.00
_cell.angle_gamma   90.00
#
_symmetry.space_group_name_H-M   'P 1'
#
loop_
_entity.id
_entity.type
_entity.pdbx_description
1 polymer ?
#
loop_
_entity_poly.entity_id
_entity_poly.type
_entity_poly.pdbx_seq_one_letter_code
_entity_poly.pdbx_strand_id
1 'polypeptide(L)'
;MTLLLCPHTHVYLNSFSALPLKKISTRKIRNSIRALSTTPSEMEQPMRGQRLMEFPHLLAPHKDLMVGLISAVDKRLHGHLLPSSASVPPDAEYYQNQSGASQGSLCINRGVDSSHIDFILTSWLHLSLPNGGAMDITNIQGYLKSSTDAPHFQFELVQCSPTYFIFFLDLIPRKDLVLHPDYLKTFYEDSRLEALRKQLETQVLEAKPYFSSSLYFRNVVSPTGILVSITCEDGGTTERAEEIIRANIEPIANEVLELWMDSCVCKGGTATIEEDERDQLEKRDRMIKSRAIEMDLSSSMPIQFGQDVADRILGVIRSVFRI
;
A
#
# COMPACT_ATOMS: atom_id res chain seq x y z
N MET A 1 10.65 21.97 -5.18
CA MET A 1 9.81 21.63 -6.33
C MET A 1 10.33 20.32 -6.92
N THR A 2 9.88 19.17 -6.38
CA THR A 2 9.73 17.85 -7.04
C THR A 2 8.92 16.99 -6.04
N LEU A 3 7.65 16.71 -6.33
CA LEU A 3 6.86 15.66 -5.65
C LEU A 3 6.96 14.44 -6.56
N LEU A 4 7.56 13.36 -6.06
CA LEU A 4 7.78 12.11 -6.80
C LEU A 4 6.91 11.02 -6.19
N LEU A 5 5.61 11.15 -6.43
CA LEU A 5 4.62 10.08 -6.60
C LEU A 5 3.70 10.65 -7.69
N CYS A 6 3.78 10.08 -8.90
CA CYS A 6 3.27 10.56 -10.21
C CYS A 6 4.09 11.67 -10.93
N PRO A 7 4.96 11.34 -11.91
CA PRO A 7 5.48 12.29 -12.87
C PRO A 7 4.53 12.44 -14.08
N HIS A 8 4.13 13.69 -14.32
CA HIS A 8 3.45 14.27 -15.50
C HIS A 8 1.91 14.22 -15.58
N THR A 9 1.31 15.38 -15.28
CA THR A 9 0.58 16.15 -16.30
C THR A 9 1.15 17.58 -16.36
N HIS A 10 1.66 17.96 -17.53
CA HIS A 10 2.04 19.35 -17.82
C HIS A 10 0.78 20.20 -17.90
N VAL A 11 0.55 21.05 -16.90
CA VAL A 11 -0.23 22.28 -17.10
C VAL A 11 0.72 23.44 -16.87
N TYR A 12 1.01 24.15 -17.96
CA TYR A 12 1.75 25.40 -17.99
C TYR A 12 1.15 26.41 -17.01
N LEU A 13 1.97 27.00 -16.16
CA LEU A 13 1.80 28.41 -15.76
C LEU A 13 3.15 28.98 -15.31
N ASN A 14 3.89 29.49 -16.28
CA ASN A 14 4.85 30.55 -16.05
C ASN A 14 4.11 31.83 -15.64
N SER A 15 4.83 32.69 -14.93
CA SER A 15 4.48 34.05 -14.50
C SER A 15 3.62 34.11 -13.24
N PHE A 16 4.20 34.47 -12.09
CA PHE A 16 4.23 35.87 -11.66
C PHE A 16 5.17 36.08 -10.48
N SER A 17 5.76 37.26 -10.52
CA SER A 17 6.81 37.82 -9.68
C SER A 17 6.42 38.07 -8.23
N ALA A 18 7.47 38.13 -7.41
CA ALA A 18 7.55 38.46 -6.00
C ALA A 18 6.71 39.68 -5.55
N LEU A 19 6.33 39.70 -4.27
CA LEU A 19 6.61 40.75 -3.26
C LEU A 19 5.93 40.40 -1.90
N PRO A 20 6.27 41.06 -0.76
CA PRO A 20 6.69 40.37 0.47
C PRO A 20 5.68 40.32 1.63
N LEU A 21 5.93 39.37 2.54
CA LEU A 21 5.30 39.21 3.86
C LEU A 21 5.42 40.48 4.73
N LYS A 22 4.27 41.01 5.19
CA LYS A 22 4.21 41.97 6.30
C LYS A 22 4.10 41.23 7.64
N LYS A 23 5.02 41.55 8.54
CA LYS A 23 5.07 41.14 9.95
C LYS A 23 3.84 41.66 10.70
N ILE A 24 3.16 40.80 11.47
CA ILE A 24 2.16 41.22 12.46
C ILE A 24 2.67 40.87 13.87
N SER A 25 2.58 41.90 14.71
CA SER A 25 3.06 42.01 16.08
C SER A 25 2.29 41.12 17.06
N THR A 26 3.02 40.45 17.96
CA THR A 26 2.46 39.71 19.10
C THR A 26 2.16 40.68 20.26
N ARG A 27 0.92 40.65 20.78
CA ARG A 27 0.59 41.22 22.10
C ARG A 27 0.18 40.09 23.05
N LYS A 28 0.91 39.99 24.16
CA LYS A 28 0.65 39.10 25.28
C LYS A 28 -0.65 39.52 25.99
N ILE A 29 -1.57 38.58 26.17
CA ILE A 29 -2.62 38.68 27.19
C ILE A 29 -2.45 37.47 28.12
N ARG A 30 -2.04 37.75 29.36
CA ARG A 30 -2.12 36.83 30.50
C ARG A 30 -3.58 36.72 30.90
N ASN A 31 -4.11 35.51 31.01
CA ASN A 31 -5.23 35.23 31.90
C ASN A 31 -5.00 33.90 32.62
N SER A 32 -5.11 33.98 33.94
CA SER A 32 -4.99 32.91 34.93
C SER A 32 -6.35 32.26 35.11
N ILE A 33 -6.45 30.93 34.96
CA ILE A 33 -7.61 30.16 35.42
C ILE A 33 -7.13 28.92 36.19
N ARG A 34 -7.72 28.79 37.38
CA ARG A 34 -7.51 27.76 38.41
C ARG A 34 -7.72 26.34 37.87
N ALA A 35 -6.84 25.45 38.32
CA ALA A 35 -6.98 24.00 38.22
C ALA A 35 -8.13 23.49 39.10
N LEU A 36 -8.99 22.65 38.52
CA LEU A 36 -9.87 21.73 39.23
C LEU A 36 -9.50 20.32 38.76
N SER A 37 -9.02 19.53 39.70
CA SER A 37 -8.63 18.13 39.55
C SER A 37 -9.88 17.26 39.45
N THR A 38 -10.19 16.77 38.26
CA THR A 38 -11.09 15.63 38.03
C THR A 38 -10.26 14.42 37.62
N THR A 39 -10.42 13.35 38.38
CA THR A 39 -9.84 12.02 38.17
C THR A 39 -10.11 11.51 36.74
N PRO A 40 -9.16 10.80 36.11
CA PRO A 40 -9.31 10.37 34.74
C PRO A 40 -10.35 9.26 34.67
N SER A 41 -11.46 9.53 33.98
CA SER A 41 -12.31 8.48 33.42
C SER A 41 -11.43 7.62 32.52
N GLU A 42 -11.47 6.30 32.70
CA GLU A 42 -10.89 5.34 31.77
C GLU A 42 -11.35 5.73 30.36
N MET A 43 -10.44 6.31 29.57
CA MET A 43 -10.64 6.43 28.13
C MET A 43 -10.69 5.00 27.63
N GLU A 44 -11.83 4.61 27.06
CA GLU A 44 -11.96 3.42 26.25
C GLU A 44 -10.74 3.36 25.32
N GLN A 45 -9.86 2.39 25.54
CA GLN A 45 -8.80 2.11 24.60
C GLN A 45 -9.51 1.72 23.30
N PRO A 46 -9.32 2.44 22.18
CA PRO A 46 -9.90 2.02 20.92
C PRO A 46 -9.41 0.60 20.63
N MET A 47 -10.36 -0.30 20.32
CA MET A 47 -10.04 -1.68 19.98
C MET A 47 -9.07 -1.66 18.79
N ARG A 48 -7.88 -2.19 19.02
CA ARG A 48 -6.77 -2.23 18.07
C ARG A 48 -7.22 -2.80 16.72
N GLY A 49 -6.86 -2.15 15.63
CA GLY A 49 -7.27 -2.49 14.26
C GLY A 49 -8.51 -1.78 13.72
N GLN A 50 -9.30 -1.08 14.55
CA GLN A 50 -10.49 -0.34 14.08
C GLN A 50 -10.14 0.78 13.10
N ARG A 51 -9.04 1.52 13.34
CA ARG A 51 -8.63 2.67 12.50
C ARG A 51 -8.26 2.28 11.07
N LEU A 52 -7.70 1.09 10.88
CA LEU A 52 -7.38 0.59 9.55
C LEU A 52 -8.66 0.41 8.73
N MET A 53 -9.70 -0.17 9.34
CA MET A 53 -10.96 -0.53 8.70
C MET A 53 -11.92 0.65 8.48
N GLU A 54 -11.61 1.83 9.03
CA GLU A 54 -12.44 3.03 8.88
C GLU A 54 -12.44 3.56 7.44
N PHE A 55 -11.27 3.54 6.77
CA PHE A 55 -11.05 4.07 5.42
C PHE A 55 -11.81 5.39 5.14
N PRO A 56 -11.54 6.46 5.92
CA PRO A 56 -12.46 7.59 6.04
C PRO A 56 -12.59 8.46 4.78
N HIS A 57 -11.63 8.36 3.85
CA HIS A 57 -11.53 9.23 2.67
C HIS A 57 -11.84 8.50 1.35
N LEU A 58 -12.06 7.19 1.38
CA LEU A 58 -12.23 6.38 0.18
C LEU A 58 -13.68 6.46 -0.35
N LEU A 59 -13.83 6.23 -1.66
CA LEU A 59 -15.13 5.90 -2.25
C LEU A 59 -15.68 4.62 -1.63
N ALA A 60 -17.01 4.50 -1.53
CA ALA A 60 -17.65 3.36 -0.88
C ALA A 60 -17.20 2.00 -1.46
N PRO A 61 -17.17 1.78 -2.79
CA PRO A 61 -16.68 0.51 -3.35
C PRO A 61 -15.21 0.23 -3.08
N HIS A 62 -14.39 1.28 -2.98
CA HIS A 62 -12.97 1.13 -2.66
C HIS A 62 -12.81 0.70 -1.20
N LYS A 63 -13.57 1.31 -0.28
CA LYS A 63 -13.63 0.86 1.10
C LYS A 63 -14.11 -0.59 1.21
N ASP A 64 -15.20 -0.94 0.53
CA ASP A 64 -15.76 -2.30 0.56
C ASP A 64 -14.75 -3.33 0.04
N LEU A 65 -14.05 -3.01 -1.05
CA LEU A 65 -12.94 -3.80 -1.59
C LEU A 65 -11.85 -4.03 -0.53
N MET A 66 -11.34 -2.96 0.09
CA MET A 66 -10.26 -3.08 1.08
C MET A 66 -10.69 -3.88 2.30
N VAL A 67 -11.90 -3.61 2.81
CA VAL A 67 -12.48 -4.37 3.93
C VAL A 67 -12.63 -5.84 3.56
N GLY A 68 -13.08 -6.14 2.34
CA GLY A 68 -13.24 -7.50 1.82
C GLY A 68 -11.91 -8.25 1.76
N LEU A 69 -10.87 -7.66 1.15
CA LEU A 69 -9.54 -8.28 1.05
C LEU A 69 -8.92 -8.54 2.42
N ILE A 70 -8.98 -7.56 3.33
CA ILE A 70 -8.44 -7.71 4.69
C ILE A 70 -9.19 -8.81 5.44
N SER A 71 -10.52 -8.81 5.37
CA SER A 71 -11.34 -9.83 6.02
C SER A 71 -11.08 -11.23 5.47
N ALA A 72 -10.81 -11.35 4.16
CA ALA A 72 -10.45 -12.62 3.53
C ALA A 72 -9.10 -13.14 4.03
N VAL A 73 -8.09 -12.26 4.09
CA VAL A 73 -6.77 -12.57 4.69
C VAL A 73 -6.93 -13.01 6.14
N ASP A 74 -7.60 -12.22 6.97
CA ASP A 74 -7.77 -12.53 8.39
C ASP A 74 -8.49 -13.87 8.57
N LYS A 75 -9.60 -14.09 7.86
CA LYS A 75 -10.37 -15.34 7.97
C LYS A 75 -9.53 -16.55 7.59
N ARG A 76 -8.80 -16.49 6.47
CA ARG A 76 -8.10 -17.66 5.91
C ARG A 76 -6.73 -17.89 6.54
N LEU A 77 -6.06 -16.82 6.99
CA LEU A 77 -4.69 -16.86 7.48
C LEU A 77 -4.55 -16.56 8.98
N HIS A 78 -5.63 -16.43 9.76
CA HIS A 78 -5.55 -16.15 11.21
C HIS A 78 -4.60 -17.08 11.97
N GLY A 79 -4.56 -18.38 11.65
CA GLY A 79 -3.68 -19.36 12.29
C GLY A 79 -2.21 -19.25 11.88
N HIS A 80 -1.92 -18.50 10.82
CA HIS A 80 -0.59 -18.29 10.26
C HIS A 80 0.04 -16.96 10.67
N LEU A 81 -0.71 -16.10 11.34
CA LEU A 81 -0.36 -14.70 11.58
C LEU A 81 -0.39 -14.36 13.06
N LEU A 82 0.64 -13.63 13.50
CA LEU A 82 0.64 -12.95 14.78
C LEU A 82 -0.24 -11.69 14.69
N PRO A 83 -0.86 -11.28 15.81
CA PRO A 83 -1.56 -10.01 15.88
C PRO A 83 -0.64 -8.86 15.48
N SER A 84 -1.12 -7.90 14.67
CA SER A 84 -0.39 -6.67 14.29
C SER A 84 0.17 -5.93 15.50
N SER A 85 -0.54 -6.10 16.60
CA SER A 85 -0.19 -5.72 17.94
C SER A 85 1.25 -6.01 18.39
N ALA A 86 1.84 -7.10 17.89
CA ALA A 86 3.20 -7.52 18.18
C ALA A 86 4.27 -6.78 17.35
N SER A 87 3.88 -6.11 16.26
CA SER A 87 4.79 -5.47 15.31
C SER A 87 4.64 -3.94 15.27
N VAL A 88 3.42 -3.44 15.42
CA VAL A 88 3.08 -2.02 15.23
C VAL A 88 2.62 -1.42 16.56
N PRO A 89 3.36 -0.47 17.15
CA PRO A 89 2.91 0.20 18.37
C PRO A 89 1.70 1.12 18.10
N PRO A 90 0.86 1.42 19.12
CA PRO A 90 -0.39 2.17 18.91
C PRO A 90 -0.22 3.54 18.23
N ASP A 91 0.90 4.22 18.48
CA ASP A 91 1.25 5.52 17.91
C ASP A 91 1.82 5.46 16.46
N ALA A 92 1.97 4.24 15.94
CA ALA A 92 2.28 3.95 14.54
C ALA A 92 1.11 3.33 13.78
N GLU A 93 0.09 2.82 14.48
CA GLU A 93 -1.11 2.24 13.86
C GLU A 93 -1.97 3.31 13.16
N TYR A 94 -2.02 4.51 13.72
CA TYR A 94 -2.60 5.69 13.11
C TYR A 94 -1.69 6.89 13.36
N TYR A 95 -1.46 7.68 12.31
CA TYR A 95 -0.60 8.84 12.37
C TYR A 95 -1.08 9.93 11.42
N GLN A 96 -0.74 11.17 11.75
CA GLN A 96 -1.05 12.32 10.92
C GLN A 96 0.02 13.39 11.10
N ASN A 97 0.09 14.32 10.15
CA ASN A 97 0.93 15.51 10.30
C ASN A 97 0.30 16.52 11.28
N GLN A 98 1.06 17.55 11.64
CA GLN A 98 0.63 18.55 12.64
C GLN A 98 -0.66 19.29 12.25
N SER A 99 -0.93 19.46 10.96
CA SER A 99 -2.15 20.13 10.47
C SER A 99 -3.33 19.19 10.26
N GLY A 100 -3.14 17.86 10.35
CA GLY A 100 -4.13 16.85 10.00
C GLY A 100 -4.38 16.70 8.48
N ALA A 101 -3.61 17.41 7.65
CA ALA A 101 -3.74 17.42 6.19
C ALA A 101 -3.24 16.11 5.53
N SER A 102 -2.32 15.42 6.20
CA SER A 102 -1.86 14.10 5.79
C SER A 102 -2.10 13.12 6.93
N GLN A 103 -2.75 12.01 6.62
CA GLN A 103 -3.14 10.97 7.59
C GLN A 103 -2.73 9.60 7.05
N GLY A 104 -2.53 8.65 7.94
CA GLY A 104 -2.23 7.29 7.56
C GLY A 104 -2.55 6.28 8.65
N SER A 105 -2.74 5.04 8.22
CA SER A 105 -2.83 3.89 9.11
C SER A 105 -1.94 2.76 8.62
N LEU A 106 -1.40 2.00 9.56
CA LEU A 106 -0.49 0.89 9.29
C LEU A 106 -0.83 -0.31 10.16
N CYS A 107 -0.95 -1.46 9.53
CA CYS A 107 -1.14 -2.74 10.19
C CYS A 107 -0.13 -3.74 9.63
N ILE A 108 0.59 -4.45 10.50
CA ILE A 108 1.59 -5.43 10.06
C ILE A 108 1.50 -6.72 10.88
N ASN A 109 0.92 -7.75 10.29
CA ASN A 109 0.81 -9.08 10.89
C ASN A 109 2.00 -9.94 10.43
N ARG A 110 2.91 -10.27 11.36
CA ARG A 110 4.03 -11.18 11.06
C ARG A 110 3.54 -12.61 10.99
N GLY A 111 4.14 -13.44 10.15
CA GLY A 111 3.85 -14.88 10.18
C GLY A 111 4.37 -15.52 11.47
N VAL A 112 3.67 -16.53 11.97
CA VAL A 112 4.18 -17.41 13.03
C VAL A 112 5.41 -18.19 12.54
N ASP A 113 6.20 -18.76 13.45
CA ASP A 113 7.48 -19.39 13.08
C ASP A 113 7.32 -20.52 12.04
N SER A 114 6.29 -21.35 12.21
CA SER A 114 5.96 -22.46 11.29
C SER A 114 5.34 -22.02 9.95
N SER A 115 4.96 -20.74 9.81
CA SER A 115 4.35 -20.22 8.59
C SER A 115 5.40 -19.84 7.56
N HIS A 116 5.08 -20.04 6.29
CA HIS A 116 5.86 -19.49 5.17
C HIS A 116 5.70 -17.98 5.00
N ILE A 117 4.72 -17.36 5.66
CA ILE A 117 4.52 -15.90 5.62
C ILE A 117 5.62 -15.24 6.46
N ASP A 118 6.29 -14.22 5.92
CA ASP A 118 7.17 -13.33 6.71
C ASP A 118 6.31 -12.26 7.39
N PHE A 119 5.53 -11.52 6.60
CA PHE A 119 4.52 -10.59 7.09
C PHE A 119 3.46 -10.27 6.04
N ILE A 120 2.30 -9.82 6.51
CA ILE A 120 1.31 -9.10 5.72
C ILE A 120 1.28 -7.66 6.23
N LEU A 121 1.50 -6.70 5.33
CA LEU A 121 1.39 -5.28 5.59
C LEU A 121 0.12 -4.76 4.93
N THR A 122 -0.68 -4.02 5.68
CA THR A 122 -1.82 -3.29 5.14
C THR A 122 -1.76 -1.84 5.61
N SER A 123 -1.99 -0.91 4.69
CA SER A 123 -1.92 0.51 4.99
C SER A 123 -2.88 1.32 4.14
N TRP A 124 -3.26 2.47 4.66
CA TRP A 124 -3.83 3.55 3.86
C TRP A 124 -3.17 4.88 4.18
N LEU A 125 -3.11 5.77 3.20
CA LEU A 125 -2.65 7.15 3.33
C LEU A 125 -3.69 8.08 2.71
N HIS A 126 -3.91 9.22 3.35
CA HIS A 126 -4.63 10.36 2.79
C HIS A 126 -3.69 11.55 2.76
N LEU A 127 -3.51 12.17 1.59
CA LEU A 127 -2.59 13.28 1.38
C LEU A 127 -3.34 14.45 0.75
N SER A 128 -3.55 15.53 1.50
CA SER A 128 -4.07 16.78 0.93
C SER A 128 -3.05 17.40 -0.03
N LEU A 129 -3.53 17.82 -1.20
CA LEU A 129 -2.72 18.44 -2.24
C LEU A 129 -2.83 19.97 -2.19
N PRO A 130 -1.78 20.72 -2.56
CA PRO A 130 -1.81 22.19 -2.54
C PRO A 130 -2.89 22.84 -3.41
N ASN A 131 -3.41 22.12 -4.41
CA ASN A 131 -4.49 22.57 -5.29
C ASN A 131 -5.90 22.37 -4.69
N GLY A 132 -5.99 21.91 -3.44
CA GLY A 132 -7.26 21.61 -2.77
C GLY A 132 -7.83 20.23 -3.07
N GLY A 133 -7.15 19.41 -3.89
CA GLY A 133 -7.47 17.99 -4.07
C GLY A 133 -6.85 17.11 -2.99
N ALA A 134 -7.03 15.80 -3.12
CA ALA A 134 -6.41 14.81 -2.25
C ALA A 134 -5.92 13.61 -3.07
N MET A 135 -4.93 12.91 -2.53
CA MET A 135 -4.47 11.62 -3.01
C MET A 135 -4.66 10.59 -1.89
N ASP A 136 -5.40 9.53 -2.20
CA ASP A 136 -5.66 8.44 -1.28
C ASP A 136 -4.98 7.17 -1.78
N ILE A 137 -4.15 6.55 -0.95
CA ILE A 137 -3.36 5.35 -1.28
C ILE A 137 -3.82 4.23 -0.36
N THR A 138 -4.08 3.07 -0.93
CA THR A 138 -4.35 1.84 -0.17
C THR A 138 -3.46 0.73 -0.66
N ASN A 139 -2.95 -0.08 0.24
CA ASN A 139 -1.92 -1.07 -0.09
C ASN A 139 -2.02 -2.30 0.81
N ILE A 140 -1.88 -3.49 0.22
CA ILE A 140 -1.73 -4.78 0.90
C ILE A 140 -0.54 -5.50 0.29
N GLN A 141 0.42 -5.90 1.13
CA GLN A 141 1.63 -6.62 0.72
C GLN A 141 1.73 -7.90 1.52
N GLY A 142 1.87 -9.04 0.85
CA GLY A 142 2.10 -10.34 1.46
C GLY A 142 3.49 -10.86 1.12
N TYR A 143 4.43 -10.72 2.06
CA TYR A 143 5.80 -11.23 1.88
C TYR A 143 5.94 -12.63 2.46
N LEU A 144 6.59 -13.52 1.72
CA LEU A 144 6.92 -14.87 2.13
C LEU A 144 8.39 -14.97 2.58
N LYS A 145 8.65 -15.91 3.50
CA LYS A 145 10.00 -16.29 3.95
C LYS A 145 10.72 -17.06 2.86
N SER A 146 12.04 -17.19 3.00
CA SER A 146 12.90 -17.99 2.12
C SER A 146 12.70 -19.51 2.27
N SER A 147 11.83 -19.95 3.20
CA SER A 147 11.39 -21.35 3.33
C SER A 147 10.52 -21.86 2.17
N THR A 148 10.12 -20.98 1.25
CA THR A 148 9.39 -21.26 0.02
C THR A 148 9.91 -20.31 -1.05
N ASP A 149 9.83 -20.69 -2.32
CA ASP A 149 10.14 -19.81 -3.45
C ASP A 149 8.92 -19.07 -3.99
N ALA A 150 7.71 -19.40 -3.53
CA ALA A 150 6.46 -18.88 -4.07
C ALA A 150 6.42 -17.33 -4.09
N PRO A 151 5.74 -16.71 -5.08
CA PRO A 151 5.66 -15.25 -5.23
C PRO A 151 5.13 -14.50 -4.01
N HIS A 152 5.53 -13.23 -3.88
CA HIS A 152 4.89 -12.30 -2.94
C HIS A 152 3.57 -11.79 -3.51
N PHE A 153 2.65 -11.34 -2.66
CA PHE A 153 1.41 -10.67 -3.09
C PHE A 153 1.55 -9.15 -2.97
N GLN A 154 1.05 -8.42 -3.95
CA GLN A 154 1.01 -6.97 -3.92
C GLN A 154 -0.30 -6.45 -4.51
N PHE A 155 -1.02 -5.65 -3.73
CA PHE A 155 -2.18 -4.89 -4.16
C PHE A 155 -1.96 -3.42 -3.77
N GLU A 156 -2.21 -2.51 -4.70
CA GLU A 156 -2.26 -1.08 -4.44
C GLU A 156 -3.30 -0.41 -5.33
N LEU A 157 -4.14 0.42 -4.72
CA LEU A 157 -5.08 1.28 -5.43
C LEU A 157 -4.90 2.71 -4.94
N VAL A 158 -4.47 3.57 -5.87
CA VAL A 158 -4.14 4.99 -5.63
C VAL A 158 -5.18 5.85 -6.32
N GLN A 159 -6.04 6.50 -5.55
CA GLN A 159 -6.96 7.51 -6.05
C GLN A 159 -6.26 8.86 -6.07
N CYS A 160 -5.89 9.32 -7.26
CA CYS A 160 -5.21 10.60 -7.46
C CYS A 160 -6.19 11.78 -7.59
N SER A 161 -7.44 11.47 -7.96
CA SER A 161 -8.59 12.38 -7.95
C SER A 161 -9.88 11.55 -7.98
N PRO A 162 -11.08 12.15 -7.79
CA PRO A 162 -12.34 11.41 -7.81
C PRO A 162 -12.60 10.58 -9.08
N THR A 163 -11.94 10.91 -10.20
CA THR A 163 -12.14 10.24 -11.49
C THR A 163 -10.84 9.65 -12.08
N TYR A 164 -9.75 9.66 -11.33
CA TYR A 164 -8.46 9.16 -11.81
C TYR A 164 -7.78 8.32 -10.73
N PHE A 165 -7.51 7.06 -11.05
CA PHE A 165 -6.83 6.13 -10.16
C PHE A 165 -5.77 5.30 -10.89
N ILE A 166 -4.76 4.88 -10.12
CA ILE A 166 -3.72 3.95 -10.55
C ILE A 166 -3.97 2.66 -9.78
N PHE A 167 -4.05 1.55 -10.51
CA PHE A 167 -4.27 0.23 -9.96
C PHE A 167 -3.07 -0.66 -10.25
N PHE A 168 -2.53 -1.25 -9.19
CA PHE A 168 -1.45 -2.21 -9.22
C PHE A 168 -1.85 -3.49 -8.49
N LEU A 169 -1.75 -4.62 -9.16
CA LEU A 169 -2.01 -5.94 -8.59
C LEU A 169 -1.08 -6.96 -9.23
N ASP A 170 -0.32 -7.67 -8.41
CA ASP A 170 0.64 -8.65 -8.91
C ASP A 170 1.01 -9.73 -7.89
N LEU A 171 1.47 -10.86 -8.43
CA LEU A 171 2.24 -11.86 -7.69
C LEU A 171 3.72 -11.70 -8.04
N ILE A 172 4.46 -10.95 -7.21
CA ILE A 172 5.82 -10.53 -7.50
C ILE A 172 6.77 -11.74 -7.50
N PRO A 173 7.46 -12.03 -8.62
CA PRO A 173 8.37 -13.17 -8.71
C PRO A 173 9.50 -13.01 -7.72
N ARG A 174 10.02 -14.14 -7.20
CA ARG A 174 11.18 -14.18 -6.29
C ARG A 174 12.41 -14.82 -6.91
N LYS A 175 12.28 -15.32 -8.13
CA LYS A 175 13.37 -15.83 -8.98
C LYS A 175 13.47 -15.02 -10.26
N ASP A 176 14.62 -15.12 -10.92
CA ASP A 176 14.80 -14.62 -12.28
C ASP A 176 14.00 -15.49 -13.26
N LEU A 177 13.04 -14.90 -13.96
CA LEU A 177 12.11 -15.65 -14.83
C LEU A 177 12.76 -16.19 -16.11
N VAL A 178 13.91 -15.64 -16.52
CA VAL A 178 14.66 -16.14 -17.68
C VAL A 178 15.50 -17.35 -17.29
N LEU A 179 16.13 -17.29 -16.11
CA LEU A 179 16.95 -18.41 -15.60
C LEU A 179 16.09 -19.57 -15.06
N HIS A 180 14.84 -19.32 -14.68
CA HIS A 180 13.94 -20.31 -14.08
C HIS A 180 12.62 -20.45 -14.84
N PRO A 181 12.63 -21.02 -16.06
CA PRO A 181 11.43 -21.18 -16.88
C PRO A 181 10.36 -22.05 -16.21
N ASP A 182 10.73 -23.05 -15.41
CA ASP A 182 9.75 -23.88 -14.68
C ASP A 182 9.00 -23.07 -13.60
N TYR A 183 9.67 -22.08 -12.99
CA TYR A 183 9.06 -21.16 -12.03
C TYR A 183 8.07 -20.22 -12.74
N LEU A 184 8.47 -19.67 -13.90
CA LEU A 184 7.58 -18.88 -14.76
C LEU A 184 6.33 -19.69 -15.12
N LYS A 185 6.52 -20.93 -15.57
CA LYS A 185 5.43 -21.83 -15.94
C LYS A 185 4.48 -22.09 -14.78
N THR A 186 5.02 -22.50 -13.63
CA THR A 186 4.25 -22.92 -12.45
C THR A 186 3.38 -21.80 -11.89
N PHE A 187 3.95 -20.62 -11.68
CA PHE A 187 3.25 -19.54 -10.97
C PHE A 187 2.50 -18.58 -11.90
N TYR A 188 2.82 -18.55 -13.19
CA TYR A 188 2.26 -17.56 -14.11
C TYR A 188 1.57 -18.18 -15.31
N GLU A 189 2.22 -19.06 -16.08
CA GLU A 189 1.63 -19.62 -17.31
C GLU A 189 0.51 -20.63 -17.03
N ASP A 190 0.70 -21.50 -16.04
CA ASP A 190 -0.29 -22.50 -15.63
C ASP A 190 -1.35 -21.94 -14.66
N SER A 191 -1.19 -20.66 -14.29
CA SER A 191 -2.13 -19.94 -13.43
C SER A 191 -3.21 -19.23 -14.27
N ARG A 192 -4.17 -18.59 -13.58
CA ARG A 192 -5.17 -17.73 -14.22
C ARG A 192 -4.76 -16.25 -14.33
N LEU A 193 -3.56 -15.87 -13.88
CA LEU A 193 -3.16 -14.46 -13.76
C LEU A 193 -3.22 -13.70 -15.10
N GLU A 194 -2.72 -14.30 -16.19
CA GLU A 194 -2.77 -13.66 -17.50
C GLU A 194 -4.21 -13.51 -18.04
N ALA A 195 -5.09 -14.44 -17.71
CA ALA A 195 -6.51 -14.34 -18.07
C ALA A 195 -7.19 -13.19 -17.31
N LEU A 196 -6.86 -13.00 -16.04
CA LEU A 196 -7.36 -11.89 -15.22
C LEU A 196 -6.85 -10.54 -15.71
N ARG A 197 -5.57 -10.44 -16.08
CA ARG A 197 -5.00 -9.23 -16.69
C ARG A 197 -5.74 -8.86 -17.98
N LYS A 198 -5.96 -9.84 -18.87
CA LYS A 198 -6.74 -9.67 -20.11
C LYS A 198 -8.21 -9.34 -19.87
N GLN A 199 -8.81 -9.89 -18.80
CA GLN A 199 -10.18 -9.59 -18.43
C GLN A 199 -10.34 -8.09 -18.11
N LEU A 200 -9.43 -7.51 -17.32
CA LEU A 200 -9.47 -6.07 -17.03
C LEU A 200 -9.29 -5.24 -18.32
N GLU A 201 -8.30 -5.59 -19.14
CA GLU A 201 -7.98 -4.90 -20.41
C GLU A 201 -9.17 -4.90 -21.38
N THR A 202 -9.99 -5.94 -21.38
CA THR A 202 -11.15 -6.06 -22.28
C THR A 202 -12.43 -5.45 -21.71
N GLN A 203 -12.61 -5.44 -20.39
CA GLN A 203 -13.83 -4.97 -19.74
C GLN A 203 -13.79 -3.49 -19.33
N VAL A 204 -12.60 -2.91 -19.15
CA VAL A 204 -12.42 -1.52 -18.69
C VAL A 204 -11.73 -0.72 -19.78
N LEU A 205 -12.52 -0.07 -20.64
CA LEU A 205 -12.02 0.71 -21.78
C LEU A 205 -11.21 1.95 -21.35
N GLU A 206 -11.46 2.42 -20.13
CA GLU A 206 -10.77 3.54 -19.49
C GLU A 206 -9.36 3.17 -19.00
N ALA A 207 -9.06 1.87 -18.89
CA ALA A 207 -7.78 1.38 -18.41
C ALA A 207 -6.71 1.52 -19.49
N LYS A 208 -5.63 2.21 -19.15
CA LYS A 208 -4.42 2.32 -19.97
C LYS A 208 -3.24 1.78 -19.20
N PRO A 209 -2.25 1.13 -19.85
CA PRO A 209 -1.03 0.71 -19.18
C PRO A 209 -0.37 1.88 -18.44
N TYR A 210 -0.06 1.69 -17.16
CA TYR A 210 0.69 2.66 -16.38
C TYR A 210 2.17 2.28 -16.39
N PHE A 211 3.01 3.21 -16.83
CA PHE A 211 4.46 3.00 -16.87
C PHE A 211 5.14 3.76 -15.74
N SER A 212 5.46 3.07 -14.64
CA SER A 212 6.20 3.64 -13.52
C SER A 212 7.49 4.31 -13.98
N SER A 213 7.84 5.50 -13.48
CA SER A 213 9.11 6.14 -13.82
C SER A 213 10.33 5.38 -13.31
N SER A 214 10.16 4.50 -12.31
CA SER A 214 11.22 3.64 -11.82
C SER A 214 11.39 2.42 -12.70
N LEU A 215 12.53 2.36 -13.40
CA LEU A 215 12.93 1.17 -14.15
C LEU A 215 13.16 -0.03 -13.23
N TYR A 216 13.60 0.20 -11.99
CA TYR A 216 13.74 -0.89 -11.02
C TYR A 216 12.38 -1.54 -10.74
N PHE A 217 11.35 -0.75 -10.44
CA PHE A 217 10.00 -1.25 -10.20
C PHE A 217 9.47 -2.03 -11.41
N ARG A 218 9.67 -1.53 -12.64
CA ARG A 218 9.26 -2.26 -13.86
C ARG A 218 9.89 -3.65 -13.99
N ASN A 219 11.08 -3.89 -13.41
CA ASN A 219 11.75 -5.19 -13.42
C ASN A 219 11.40 -6.08 -12.22
N VAL A 220 10.73 -5.53 -11.21
CA VAL A 220 10.21 -6.30 -10.07
C VAL A 220 8.87 -6.93 -10.43
N VAL A 221 8.04 -6.23 -11.20
CA VAL A 221 6.70 -6.66 -11.63
C VAL A 221 6.78 -7.91 -12.53
N SER A 222 5.84 -8.84 -12.34
CA SER A 222 5.72 -10.05 -13.15
C SER A 222 5.19 -9.76 -14.57
N PRO A 223 5.39 -10.67 -15.53
CA PRO A 223 4.81 -10.55 -16.86
C PRO A 223 3.27 -10.50 -16.89
N THR A 224 2.61 -10.98 -15.83
CA THR A 224 1.14 -10.98 -15.72
C THR A 224 0.61 -9.90 -14.79
N GLY A 225 1.48 -9.05 -14.25
CA GLY A 225 1.09 -7.98 -13.34
C GLY A 225 0.12 -7.00 -14.00
N ILE A 226 -0.89 -6.58 -13.24
CA ILE A 226 -1.82 -5.54 -13.65
C ILE A 226 -1.26 -4.22 -13.15
N LEU A 227 -0.86 -3.35 -14.08
CA LEU A 227 -0.40 -2.00 -13.76
C LEU A 227 -1.04 -1.02 -14.74
N VAL A 228 -2.13 -0.40 -14.30
CA VAL A 228 -2.97 0.45 -15.16
C VAL A 228 -3.31 1.77 -14.49
N SER A 229 -3.50 2.79 -15.32
CA SER A 229 -4.14 4.04 -14.94
C SER A 229 -5.52 4.08 -15.56
N ILE A 230 -6.53 4.47 -14.77
CA ILE A 230 -7.93 4.49 -15.19
C ILE A 230 -8.44 5.92 -15.02
N THR A 231 -8.91 6.50 -16.13
CA THR A 231 -9.42 7.87 -16.17
C THR A 231 -10.88 7.85 -16.62
N CYS A 232 -11.79 8.26 -15.73
CA CYS A 232 -13.22 8.35 -16.02
C CYS A 232 -13.54 9.79 -16.46
N GLU A 233 -13.94 10.00 -17.72
CA GLU A 233 -14.13 11.35 -18.28
C GLU A 233 -15.55 11.93 -18.05
N ASP A 234 -16.42 11.23 -17.33
CA ASP A 234 -17.85 11.54 -17.23
C ASP A 234 -18.15 12.72 -16.29
N GLY A 235 -17.99 13.96 -16.80
CA GLY A 235 -18.64 15.16 -16.26
C GLY A 235 -18.30 15.55 -14.81
N GLY A 236 -17.31 14.89 -14.19
CA GLY A 236 -16.92 15.09 -12.80
C GLY A 236 -17.68 14.24 -11.76
N THR A 237 -18.46 13.22 -12.15
CA THR A 237 -19.10 12.31 -11.20
C THR A 237 -18.22 11.09 -10.89
N THR A 238 -18.39 10.50 -9.69
CA THR A 238 -17.64 9.32 -9.26
C THR A 238 -18.28 8.00 -9.68
N GLU A 239 -19.48 8.04 -10.27
CA GLU A 239 -20.30 6.84 -10.55
C GLU A 239 -19.57 5.80 -11.38
N ARG A 240 -18.89 6.23 -12.45
CA ARG A 240 -18.14 5.31 -13.31
C ARG A 240 -16.91 4.72 -12.63
N ALA A 241 -16.20 5.52 -11.83
CA ALA A 241 -15.07 5.05 -11.04
C ALA A 241 -15.53 3.98 -10.03
N GLU A 242 -16.63 4.26 -9.33
CA GLU A 242 -17.26 3.34 -8.38
C GLU A 242 -17.73 2.04 -9.03
N GLU A 243 -18.30 2.13 -10.24
CA GLU A 243 -18.69 0.96 -11.03
C GLU A 243 -17.48 0.09 -11.40
N ILE A 244 -16.41 0.68 -11.95
CA ILE A 244 -15.19 -0.06 -12.33
C ILE A 244 -14.57 -0.74 -11.11
N ILE A 245 -14.52 -0.06 -9.97
CA ILE A 245 -13.98 -0.65 -8.74
C ILE A 245 -14.80 -1.88 -8.33
N ARG A 246 -16.13 -1.74 -8.27
CA ARG A 246 -17.04 -2.80 -7.82
C ARG A 246 -17.14 -3.98 -8.81
N ALA A 247 -17.28 -3.68 -10.10
CA ALA A 247 -17.61 -4.67 -11.12
C ALA A 247 -16.38 -5.34 -11.73
N ASN A 248 -15.20 -4.69 -11.68
CA ASN A 248 -14.00 -5.19 -12.36
C ASN A 248 -12.81 -5.36 -11.40
N ILE A 249 -12.41 -4.32 -10.67
CA ILE A 249 -11.23 -4.40 -9.79
C ILE A 249 -11.45 -5.37 -8.64
N GLU A 250 -12.59 -5.27 -7.95
CA GLU A 250 -12.87 -6.08 -6.78
C GLU A 250 -12.88 -7.59 -7.08
N PRO A 251 -13.61 -8.10 -8.09
CA PRO A 251 -13.58 -9.52 -8.42
C PRO A 251 -12.17 -10.00 -8.80
N ILE A 252 -11.42 -9.21 -9.56
CA ILE A 252 -10.07 -9.57 -9.99
C ILE A 252 -9.10 -9.61 -8.80
N ALA A 253 -9.15 -8.61 -7.92
CA ALA A 253 -8.30 -8.55 -6.73
C ALA A 253 -8.57 -9.71 -5.77
N ASN A 254 -9.85 -10.05 -5.56
CA ASN A 254 -10.20 -11.22 -4.76
C ASN A 254 -9.67 -12.51 -5.38
N GLU A 255 -9.80 -12.69 -6.71
CA GLU A 255 -9.33 -13.91 -7.35
C GLU A 255 -7.80 -14.05 -7.30
N VAL A 256 -7.04 -12.96 -7.52
CA VAL A 256 -5.57 -13.00 -7.38
C VAL A 256 -5.16 -13.28 -5.93
N LEU A 257 -5.84 -12.68 -4.95
CA LEU A 257 -5.57 -12.94 -3.54
C LEU A 257 -5.88 -14.40 -3.16
N GLU A 258 -7.00 -14.96 -3.63
CA GLU A 258 -7.35 -16.37 -3.43
C GLU A 258 -6.31 -17.29 -4.06
N LEU A 259 -5.89 -17.02 -5.31
CA LEU A 259 -4.83 -17.77 -5.98
C LEU A 259 -3.53 -17.76 -5.17
N TRP A 260 -3.16 -16.61 -4.62
CA TRP A 260 -1.97 -16.48 -3.78
C TRP A 260 -2.10 -17.29 -2.48
N MET A 261 -3.20 -17.13 -1.75
CA MET A 261 -3.42 -17.88 -0.51
C MET A 261 -3.44 -19.39 -0.76
N ASP A 262 -4.05 -19.84 -1.86
CA ASP A 262 -4.17 -21.27 -2.14
C ASP A 262 -2.91 -21.88 -2.71
N SER A 263 -2.28 -21.21 -3.65
CA SER A 263 -1.16 -21.79 -4.42
C SER A 263 0.20 -21.43 -3.84
N CYS A 264 0.33 -20.30 -3.15
CA CYS A 264 1.60 -19.82 -2.63
C CYS A 264 1.74 -20.05 -1.11
N VAL A 265 0.65 -19.86 -0.35
CA VAL A 265 0.67 -19.96 1.12
C VAL A 265 0.26 -21.36 1.61
N CYS A 266 -0.94 -21.82 1.28
CA CYS A 266 -1.53 -23.03 1.85
C CYS A 266 -0.94 -24.32 1.26
N LYS A 267 -0.71 -24.36 -0.06
CA LYS A 267 -0.06 -25.49 -0.74
C LYS A 267 1.46 -25.48 -0.62
N GLY A 268 2.02 -24.57 0.18
CA GLY A 268 3.44 -24.22 0.34
C GLY A 268 4.38 -25.26 -0.26
N GLY A 269 5.12 -24.85 -1.30
CA GLY A 269 5.97 -25.72 -2.12
C GLY A 269 6.59 -26.83 -1.28
N THR A 270 6.13 -28.06 -1.51
CA THR A 270 6.53 -29.24 -0.73
C THR A 270 7.98 -29.64 -0.97
N ALA A 271 8.68 -28.91 -1.84
CA ALA A 271 10.10 -29.06 -2.08
C ALA A 271 10.88 -28.30 -1.01
N THR A 272 11.72 -29.02 -0.27
CA THR A 272 12.75 -28.43 0.57
C THR A 272 13.61 -27.51 -0.32
N ILE A 273 13.52 -26.19 -0.10
CA ILE A 273 14.36 -25.21 -0.77
C ILE A 273 15.81 -25.44 -0.32
N GLU A 274 16.71 -25.63 -1.29
CA GLU A 274 18.13 -25.82 -1.02
C GLU A 274 18.75 -24.56 -0.39
N GLU A 275 19.85 -24.73 0.34
CA GLU A 275 20.48 -23.62 1.08
C GLU A 275 20.93 -22.47 0.16
N ASP A 276 21.57 -22.78 -0.97
CA ASP A 276 22.00 -21.76 -1.94
C ASP A 276 20.81 -21.01 -2.56
N GLU A 277 19.71 -21.71 -2.79
CA GLU A 277 18.47 -21.13 -3.33
C GLU A 277 17.80 -20.21 -2.30
N ARG A 278 17.78 -20.63 -1.04
CA ARG A 278 17.27 -19.84 0.09
C ARG A 278 18.03 -18.51 0.22
N ASP A 279 19.36 -18.55 0.13
CA ASP A 279 20.20 -17.36 0.22
C ASP A 279 19.97 -16.39 -0.97
N GLN A 280 19.75 -16.92 -2.17
CA GLN A 280 19.40 -16.12 -3.35
C GLN A 280 18.03 -15.43 -3.19
N LEU A 281 17.03 -16.16 -2.68
CA LEU A 281 15.71 -15.60 -2.37
C LEU A 281 15.83 -14.47 -1.34
N GLU A 282 16.56 -14.68 -0.23
CA GLU A 282 16.74 -13.66 0.80
C GLU A 282 17.45 -12.41 0.28
N LYS A 283 18.49 -12.60 -0.53
CA LYS A 283 19.22 -11.49 -1.15
C LYS A 283 18.31 -10.66 -2.04
N ARG A 284 17.50 -11.31 -2.88
CA ARG A 284 16.58 -10.62 -3.79
C ARG A 284 15.45 -9.94 -3.03
N ASP A 285 14.85 -10.61 -2.06
CA ASP A 285 13.78 -10.06 -1.23
C ASP A 285 14.25 -8.84 -0.43
N ARG A 286 15.46 -8.89 0.15
CA ARG A 286 16.08 -7.75 0.83
C ARG A 286 16.23 -6.57 -0.13
N MET A 287 16.69 -6.81 -1.35
CA MET A 287 16.86 -5.75 -2.34
C MET A 287 15.52 -5.08 -2.70
N ILE A 288 14.46 -5.86 -2.92
CA ILE A 288 13.12 -5.34 -3.20
C ILE A 288 12.63 -4.49 -2.03
N LYS A 289 12.69 -5.04 -0.81
CA LYS A 289 12.29 -4.35 0.43
C LYS A 289 13.02 -3.03 0.63
N SER A 290 14.35 -3.01 0.47
CA SER A 290 15.15 -1.79 0.61
C SER A 290 14.81 -0.75 -0.45
N ARG A 291 14.67 -1.16 -1.72
CA ARG A 291 14.35 -0.23 -2.81
C ARG A 291 12.94 0.34 -2.70
N ALA A 292 11.96 -0.44 -2.23
CA ALA A 292 10.62 0.07 -1.95
C ALA A 292 10.65 1.19 -0.90
N ILE A 293 11.40 1.02 0.19
CA ILE A 293 11.55 2.08 1.20
C ILE A 293 12.26 3.32 0.64
N GLU A 294 13.33 3.15 -0.12
CA GLU A 294 14.10 4.26 -0.69
C GLU A 294 13.29 5.08 -1.70
N MET A 295 12.59 4.39 -2.59
CA MET A 295 11.86 5.01 -3.68
C MET A 295 10.56 5.66 -3.22
N ASP A 296 9.75 4.95 -2.43
CA ASP A 296 8.36 5.33 -2.21
C ASP A 296 8.15 6.07 -0.88
N LEU A 297 8.97 5.79 0.14
CA LEU A 297 8.72 6.27 1.51
C LEU A 297 9.77 7.26 2.02
N SER A 298 11.05 7.04 1.76
CA SER A 298 12.13 7.77 2.45
C SER A 298 12.17 9.26 2.09
N SER A 299 11.82 9.62 0.86
CA SER A 299 11.77 11.02 0.41
C SER A 299 10.40 11.66 0.62
N SER A 300 9.32 10.88 0.56
CA SER A 300 7.94 11.38 0.61
C SER A 300 7.43 11.54 2.05
N MET A 301 7.73 10.60 2.94
CA MET A 301 7.19 10.58 4.31
C MET A 301 7.57 11.82 5.13
N PRO A 302 8.85 12.28 5.14
CA PRO A 302 9.20 13.49 5.88
C PRO A 302 8.52 14.75 5.36
N ILE A 303 8.29 14.83 4.04
CA ILE A 303 7.61 15.95 3.40
C ILE A 303 6.12 15.98 3.80
N GLN A 304 5.47 14.81 3.81
CA GLN A 304 4.03 14.70 4.05
C GLN A 304 3.68 14.76 5.54
N PHE A 305 4.47 14.08 6.37
CA PHE A 305 4.15 13.83 7.77
C PHE A 305 5.03 14.61 8.77
N GLY A 306 6.12 15.20 8.30
CA GLY A 306 7.16 15.77 9.16
C GLY A 306 8.14 14.69 9.63
N GLN A 307 9.34 15.15 10.01
CA GLN A 307 10.48 14.27 10.31
C GLN A 307 10.18 13.27 11.44
N ASP A 308 9.61 13.74 12.55
CA ASP A 308 9.36 12.88 13.72
C ASP A 308 8.39 11.73 13.44
N VAL A 309 7.35 11.99 12.65
CA VAL A 309 6.39 10.96 12.25
C VAL A 309 7.04 10.02 11.24
N ALA A 310 7.74 10.56 10.24
CA ALA A 310 8.43 9.77 9.24
C ALA A 310 9.45 8.81 9.87
N ASP A 311 10.30 9.27 10.78
CA ASP A 311 11.31 8.44 11.44
C ASP A 311 10.68 7.32 12.26
N ARG A 312 9.58 7.62 12.98
CA ARG A 312 8.84 6.61 13.74
C ARG A 312 8.27 5.52 12.84
N ILE A 313 7.51 5.90 11.80
CA ILE A 313 6.83 4.94 10.92
C ILE A 313 7.85 4.15 10.09
N LEU A 314 8.87 4.82 9.54
CA LEU A 314 9.95 4.16 8.81
C LEU A 314 10.75 3.21 9.71
N GLY A 315 10.95 3.56 10.99
CA GLY A 315 11.58 2.68 11.97
C GLY A 315 10.81 1.38 12.18
N VAL A 316 9.48 1.45 12.27
CA VAL A 316 8.61 0.26 12.38
C VAL A 316 8.71 -0.59 11.11
N ILE A 317 8.58 0.01 9.93
CA ILE A 317 8.62 -0.72 8.65
C ILE A 317 9.99 -1.40 8.46
N ARG A 318 11.09 -0.67 8.67
CA ARG A 318 12.46 -1.21 8.58
C ARG A 318 12.69 -2.39 9.53
N SER A 319 12.21 -2.28 10.77
CA SER A 319 12.28 -3.35 11.76
C SER A 319 11.59 -4.62 11.29
N VAL A 320 10.38 -4.52 10.72
CA VAL A 320 9.68 -5.71 10.19
C VAL A 320 10.36 -6.23 8.91
N PHE A 321 10.83 -5.34 8.04
CA PHE A 321 11.50 -5.70 6.79
C PHE A 321 12.89 -6.30 7.02
N ARG A 322 13.44 -6.15 8.23
CA ARG A 322 14.79 -6.61 8.65
C ARG A 322 15.89 -5.96 7.83
N ILE A 323 15.76 -4.66 7.59
CA ILE A 323 16.69 -3.80 6.85
C ILE A 323 17.06 -2.56 7.65
#